data_AF-A0A2D4EVE1-F1
#
_entry.id   AF-A0A2D4EVE1-F1
#
_cell.length_a   1.000
_cell.length_b   1.000
_cell.length_c   1.000
_cell.angle_alpha   90.00
_cell.angle_beta   90.00
_cell.angle_gamma   90.00
#
_symmetry.space_group_name_H-M   'P 1'
#
loop_
_entity.id
_entity.type
_entity.pdbx_description
1 polymer ?
#
loop_
_entity_poly.entity_id
_entity_poly.type
_entity_poly.pdbx_seq_one_letter_code
_entity_poly.pdbx_strand_id
1 'polypeptide(L)'
;TLDYYVSLAEELVKAGTHILAIKDMAGVLKPQASSMLVGALRKHFPDVPLHIHTHDTSGAGVASMLACAAAGADIVDVAVDAMSGMTSQPSMGAMVACTRGTEHDTGLKQERKGFSPVPPRAAQASLQMGSGPLPSGLGVAVGERMPPSCFKQL
;
A
#
# COMPACT_ATOMS: atom_id res chain seq x y z
N THR A 1 -14.72 -9.22 -11.83
CA THR A 1 -15.36 -7.92 -12.18
C THR A 1 -15.29 -7.02 -10.97
N LEU A 2 -15.65 -5.74 -11.07
CA LEU A 2 -15.60 -4.83 -9.91
C LEU A 2 -16.54 -5.29 -8.78
N ASP A 3 -17.77 -5.68 -9.12
CA ASP A 3 -18.77 -6.16 -8.16
C ASP A 3 -18.29 -7.35 -7.34
N TYR A 4 -17.53 -8.26 -7.95
CA TYR A 4 -16.95 -9.40 -7.26
C TYR A 4 -16.06 -8.96 -6.08
N TYR A 5 -15.19 -7.96 -6.29
CA TYR A 5 -14.29 -7.48 -5.23
C TYR A 5 -15.05 -6.72 -4.13
N VAL A 6 -16.10 -5.98 -4.49
CA VAL A 6 -16.95 -5.27 -3.52
C VAL A 6 -17.71 -6.27 -2.65
N SER A 7 -18.34 -7.28 -3.25
CA SER A 7 -19.06 -8.33 -2.50
C SER A 7 -18.13 -9.10 -1.57
N LEU A 8 -16.92 -9.47 -2.04
CA LEU A 8 -15.93 -10.13 -1.21
C LEU A 8 -15.50 -9.23 -0.04
N ALA A 9 -15.27 -7.94 -0.29
CA ALA A 9 -14.94 -6.98 0.75
C ALA A 9 -16.04 -6.85 1.82
N GLU A 10 -17.31 -6.87 1.41
CA GLU A 10 -18.43 -6.87 2.36
C GLU A 10 -18.40 -8.08 3.30
N GLU A 11 -18.13 -9.27 2.76
CA GLU A 11 -18.01 -10.49 3.58
C GLU A 11 -16.86 -10.38 4.59
N LEU A 12 -15.71 -9.86 4.15
CA LEU A 12 -14.55 -9.67 5.02
C LEU A 12 -14.82 -8.64 6.12
N VAL A 13 -15.46 -7.52 5.80
CA VAL A 13 -15.82 -6.47 6.78
C VAL A 13 -16.86 -6.99 7.77
N LYS A 14 -17.91 -7.69 7.30
CA LYS A 14 -18.91 -8.35 8.16
C LYS A 14 -18.29 -9.36 9.12
N ALA A 15 -17.20 -10.00 8.70
CA ALA A 15 -16.42 -10.93 9.52
C ALA A 15 -15.47 -10.25 10.53
N GLY A 16 -15.55 -8.93 10.71
CA GLY A 16 -14.80 -8.18 11.73
C GLY A 16 -13.37 -7.82 11.34
N THR A 17 -13.11 -7.56 10.05
CA THR A 17 -11.78 -7.17 9.58
C THR A 17 -11.44 -5.73 9.98
N HIS A 18 -10.23 -5.52 10.52
CA HIS A 18 -9.76 -4.21 10.97
C HIS A 18 -9.11 -3.38 9.85
N ILE A 19 -8.50 -4.05 8.87
CA ILE A 19 -7.82 -3.44 7.72
C ILE A 19 -8.15 -4.29 6.50
N LEU A 20 -8.70 -3.66 5.46
CA LEU A 20 -8.98 -4.33 4.19
C LEU A 20 -7.77 -4.20 3.27
N ALA A 21 -7.24 -5.32 2.83
CA ALA A 21 -6.06 -5.34 1.97
C ALA A 21 -6.37 -5.80 0.55
N ILE A 22 -5.78 -5.14 -0.44
CA ILE A 22 -5.77 -5.60 -1.83
C ILE A 22 -4.40 -6.22 -2.11
N LYS A 23 -4.36 -7.52 -2.41
CA LYS A 23 -3.11 -8.25 -2.65
C LYS A 23 -2.91 -8.59 -4.12
N ASP A 24 -2.23 -7.73 -4.86
CA ASP A 24 -1.81 -8.01 -6.24
C ASP A 24 -0.46 -8.76 -6.25
N MET A 25 -0.54 -10.08 -6.20
CA MET A 25 0.63 -10.98 -6.19
C MET A 25 1.44 -10.95 -7.50
N ALA A 26 0.80 -10.61 -8.62
CA ALA A 26 1.39 -10.75 -9.94
C ALA A 26 1.92 -9.42 -10.52
N GLY A 27 1.54 -8.29 -9.93
CA GLY A 27 1.88 -6.97 -10.47
C GLY A 27 1.06 -6.62 -11.71
N VAL A 28 -0.18 -7.10 -11.77
CA VAL A 28 -1.11 -6.92 -12.91
C VAL A 28 -2.03 -5.71 -12.73
N LEU A 29 -2.04 -5.11 -11.54
CA LEU A 29 -2.88 -3.96 -11.25
C LEU A 29 -2.36 -2.74 -12.01
N LYS A 30 -3.11 -2.32 -13.03
CA LYS A 30 -2.81 -1.13 -13.84
C LYS A 30 -3.27 0.14 -13.13
N PRO A 31 -2.67 1.33 -13.36
CA PRO A 31 -3.05 2.55 -12.66
C PRO A 31 -4.53 2.91 -12.77
N GLN A 32 -5.14 2.83 -13.96
CA GLN A 32 -6.57 3.12 -14.14
C GLN A 32 -7.47 2.13 -13.37
N ALA A 33 -7.14 0.84 -13.42
CA ALA A 33 -7.88 -0.19 -12.68
C ALA A 33 -7.71 -0.03 -11.17
N SER A 34 -6.52 0.39 -10.73
CA SER A 34 -6.21 0.71 -9.33
C SER A 34 -7.14 1.79 -8.80
N SER A 35 -7.24 2.92 -9.52
CA SER A 35 -8.11 4.02 -9.11
C SER A 35 -9.58 3.63 -9.07
N MET A 36 -10.05 2.83 -10.05
CA MET A 36 -11.43 2.35 -10.06
C MET A 36 -11.73 1.43 -8.87
N LEU A 37 -10.85 0.46 -8.61
CA LEU A 37 -11.04 -0.52 -7.55
C LEU A 37 -10.95 0.12 -6.16
N VAL A 38 -9.88 0.87 -5.89
CA VAL A 38 -9.69 1.55 -4.60
C VAL A 38 -10.77 2.59 -4.37
N GLY A 39 -11.10 3.38 -5.40
CA GLY A 39 -12.17 4.38 -5.29
C GLY A 39 -13.54 3.77 -5.04
N ALA A 40 -13.85 2.59 -5.62
CA ALA A 40 -15.07 1.86 -5.31
C ALA A 40 -15.07 1.36 -3.85
N LEU A 41 -13.99 0.72 -3.41
CA LEU A 41 -13.89 0.22 -2.03
C LEU A 41 -13.96 1.35 -1.00
N ARG A 42 -13.28 2.49 -1.23
CA ARG A 42 -13.35 3.65 -0.34
C ARG A 42 -14.76 4.23 -0.23
N LYS A 43 -15.54 4.24 -1.33
CA LYS A 43 -16.94 4.70 -1.31
C LYS A 43 -17.85 3.78 -0.49
N HIS A 44 -17.63 2.47 -0.58
CA HIS A 44 -18.43 1.48 0.16
C HIS A 44 -18.01 1.36 1.62
N PHE A 45 -16.73 1.52 1.92
CA PHE A 45 -16.13 1.33 3.24
C PHE A 45 -15.29 2.56 3.64
N PRO A 46 -15.94 3.72 3.92
CA PRO A 46 -15.23 4.96 4.21
C PRO A 46 -14.36 4.87 5.47
N ASP A 47 -14.81 4.12 6.48
CA ASP A 47 -14.16 4.04 7.79
C ASP A 47 -13.15 2.90 7.92
N VAL A 48 -13.03 2.05 6.89
CA VAL A 48 -12.11 0.89 6.92
C VAL A 48 -10.78 1.30 6.29
N PRO A 49 -9.65 1.09 6.99
CA PRO A 49 -8.33 1.32 6.40
C PRO A 49 -8.07 0.41 5.20
N LEU A 50 -7.59 0.99 4.09
CA LEU A 50 -7.24 0.30 2.86
C LEU A 50 -5.72 0.17 2.72
N HIS A 51 -5.24 -1.07 2.68
CA HIS A 51 -3.82 -1.40 2.51
C HIS A 51 -3.59 -2.08 1.16
N ILE A 52 -2.82 -1.44 0.28
CA ILE A 52 -2.55 -1.95 -1.05
C ILE A 52 -1.16 -2.57 -1.11
N HIS A 53 -1.12 -3.78 -1.65
CA HIS A 53 0.10 -4.48 -1.96
C HIS A 53 0.15 -4.81 -3.45
N THR A 54 1.28 -4.54 -4.10
CA THR A 54 1.56 -4.99 -5.46
C THR A 54 3.03 -5.39 -5.63
N HIS A 55 3.31 -6.13 -6.69
CA HIS A 55 4.66 -6.38 -7.20
C HIS A 55 4.90 -5.50 -8.45
N ASP A 56 6.13 -5.05 -8.67
CA ASP A 56 6.50 -4.17 -9.78
C ASP A 56 6.90 -4.96 -11.05
N THR A 57 6.35 -6.16 -11.23
CA THR A 57 6.73 -7.11 -12.29
C THR A 57 6.51 -6.51 -13.68
N SER A 58 5.48 -5.68 -13.82
CA SER A 58 5.13 -4.97 -15.05
C SER A 58 5.90 -3.65 -15.26
N GLY A 59 6.67 -3.21 -14.25
CA GLY A 59 7.34 -1.90 -14.23
C GLY A 59 6.40 -0.70 -14.04
N ALA A 60 5.11 -0.95 -13.77
CA ALA A 60 4.10 0.08 -13.57
C ALA A 60 3.68 0.23 -12.10
N GLY A 61 4.34 -0.46 -11.16
CA GLY A 61 3.95 -0.55 -9.76
C GLY A 61 3.96 0.79 -9.03
N VAL A 62 4.98 1.64 -9.26
CA VAL A 62 5.02 3.01 -8.70
C VAL A 62 3.79 3.81 -9.16
N ALA A 63 3.49 3.78 -10.46
CA ALA A 63 2.33 4.49 -11.02
C ALA A 63 1.01 3.96 -10.46
N SER A 64 0.89 2.65 -10.27
CA SER A 64 -0.30 2.02 -9.69
C SER A 64 -0.47 2.39 -8.21
N MET A 65 0.61 2.41 -7.42
CA MET A 65 0.54 2.82 -6.01
C MET A 65 0.22 4.31 -5.85
N LEU A 66 0.75 5.18 -6.71
CA LEU A 66 0.35 6.60 -6.75
C LEU A 66 -1.15 6.75 -7.10
N ALA A 67 -1.63 5.97 -8.06
CA ALA A 67 -3.04 5.95 -8.44
C ALA A 67 -3.96 5.42 -7.32
N CYS A 68 -3.48 4.46 -6.52
CA CYS A 68 -4.15 3.99 -5.31
C CYS A 68 -4.20 5.08 -4.23
N ALA A 69 -3.08 5.75 -3.96
CA ALA A 69 -3.02 6.83 -2.98
C ALA A 69 -4.02 7.95 -3.32
N ALA A 70 -4.02 8.40 -4.58
CA ALA A 70 -4.96 9.40 -5.08
C ALA A 70 -6.43 8.96 -5.02
N ALA A 71 -6.70 7.66 -5.08
CA ALA A 71 -8.05 7.10 -4.96
C ALA A 71 -8.49 6.89 -3.50
N GLY A 72 -7.64 7.20 -2.52
CA GLY A 72 -7.94 7.12 -1.10
C GLY A 72 -7.46 5.83 -0.42
N ALA A 73 -6.40 5.20 -0.92
CA ALA A 73 -5.69 4.18 -0.13
C ALA A 73 -4.96 4.83 1.06
N ASP A 74 -5.01 4.21 2.23
CA ASP A 74 -4.32 4.73 3.43
C ASP A 74 -2.88 4.23 3.52
N ILE A 75 -2.62 3.02 3.02
CA ILE A 75 -1.32 2.36 3.12
C ILE A 75 -0.97 1.71 1.79
N VAL A 76 0.28 1.90 1.34
CA VAL A 76 0.83 1.21 0.15
C VAL A 76 2.14 0.52 0.49
N ASP A 77 2.33 -0.69 -0.03
CA ASP A 77 3.59 -1.42 0.13
C ASP A 77 4.65 -1.00 -0.88
N VAL A 78 5.87 -0.85 -0.38
CA VAL A 78 7.07 -0.50 -1.12
C VAL A 78 8.23 -1.37 -0.65
N ALA A 79 9.32 -1.36 -1.41
CA ALA A 79 10.58 -1.96 -1.01
C ALA A 79 11.68 -0.91 -0.93
N VAL A 80 12.67 -1.17 -0.08
CA VAL A 80 13.91 -0.38 -0.07
C VAL A 80 14.55 -0.42 -1.47
N ASP A 81 15.08 0.71 -1.94
CA ASP A 81 15.44 0.87 -3.35
C ASP A 81 16.37 -0.24 -3.88
N ALA A 82 17.35 -0.65 -3.07
CA ALA A 82 18.29 -1.71 -3.41
C ALA A 82 17.67 -3.12 -3.55
N MET A 83 16.44 -3.32 -3.04
CA MET A 83 15.69 -4.57 -3.14
C MET A 83 14.31 -4.36 -3.78
N SER A 84 14.12 -3.28 -4.53
CA SER A 84 12.87 -2.92 -5.20
C SER A 84 12.88 -3.24 -6.70
N GLY A 85 11.71 -3.19 -7.32
CA GLY A 85 11.53 -3.38 -8.76
C GLY A 85 11.49 -4.85 -9.19
N MET A 86 11.23 -5.07 -10.49
CA MET A 86 11.02 -6.41 -11.06
C MET A 86 9.99 -7.19 -10.24
N THR A 87 10.31 -8.40 -9.77
CA THR A 87 9.41 -9.21 -8.96
C THR A 87 9.26 -8.73 -7.52
N SER A 88 9.92 -7.65 -7.10
CA SER A 88 9.78 -7.04 -5.78
C SER A 88 8.71 -5.94 -5.78
N GLN A 89 8.52 -5.25 -4.66
CA GLN A 89 7.61 -4.11 -4.56
C GLN A 89 8.18 -2.86 -5.25
N PRO A 90 7.34 -1.85 -5.51
CA PRO A 90 7.78 -0.55 -6.03
C PRO A 90 8.82 0.13 -5.12
N SER A 91 9.71 0.92 -5.73
CA SER A 91 10.76 1.65 -5.00
C SER A 91 10.18 2.65 -3.99
N MET A 92 10.60 2.52 -2.73
CA MET A 92 10.26 3.46 -1.65
C MET A 92 10.77 4.87 -1.94
N GLY A 93 12.01 5.00 -2.41
CA GLY A 93 12.61 6.29 -2.77
C GLY A 93 11.85 6.98 -3.90
N ALA A 94 11.43 6.22 -4.92
CA ALA A 94 10.59 6.75 -6.00
C ALA A 94 9.23 7.22 -5.48
N MET A 95 8.56 6.42 -4.65
CA MET A 95 7.27 6.79 -4.06
C MET A 95 7.37 8.06 -3.21
N VAL A 96 8.35 8.13 -2.29
CA VAL A 96 8.56 9.31 -1.43
C VAL A 96 8.90 10.55 -2.28
N ALA A 97 9.72 10.41 -3.32
CA ALA A 97 10.05 11.53 -4.20
C ALA A 97 8.83 12.04 -4.98
N CYS A 98 7.95 11.14 -5.44
CA CYS A 98 6.75 11.49 -6.18
C CYS A 98 5.64 12.12 -5.32
N THR A 99 5.52 11.75 -4.04
CA THR A 99 4.47 12.28 -3.16
C THR A 99 4.90 13.51 -2.37
N ARG A 100 6.18 13.87 -2.40
CA ARG A 100 6.73 15.02 -1.67
C ARG A 100 6.05 16.33 -2.08
N GLY A 101 5.55 17.08 -1.10
CA GLY A 101 4.86 18.36 -1.33
C GLY A 101 3.45 18.23 -1.89
N THR A 102 2.90 17.01 -1.96
CA THR A 102 1.50 16.74 -2.31
C THR A 102 0.67 16.48 -1.05
N GLU A 103 -0.65 16.33 -1.19
CA GLU A 103 -1.54 15.91 -0.09
C GLU A 103 -1.21 14.52 0.47
N HIS A 104 -0.47 13.71 -0.29
CA HIS A 104 -0.05 12.36 0.08
C HIS A 104 1.41 12.28 0.54
N ASP A 105 2.02 13.41 0.91
CA ASP A 105 3.38 13.43 1.44
C ASP A 105 3.48 12.50 2.67
N THR A 106 4.48 11.62 2.64
CA THR A 106 4.71 10.62 3.69
C THR A 106 5.47 11.20 4.89
N GLY A 107 6.05 12.39 4.76
CA GLY A 107 6.91 13.01 5.77
C GLY A 107 8.27 12.32 5.94
N LEU A 108 8.56 11.27 5.15
CA LEU A 108 9.83 10.57 5.19
C LEU A 108 10.93 11.40 4.52
N LYS A 109 12.05 11.57 5.23
CA LYS A 109 13.23 12.22 4.65
C LYS A 109 13.94 11.24 3.73
N GLN A 110 14.11 11.62 2.48
CA GLN A 110 15.01 10.93 1.57
C GLN A 110 16.45 11.17 2.04
N GLU A 111 16.97 10.29 2.90
CA GLU A 111 18.32 10.44 3.41
C GLU A 111 19.34 10.27 2.27
N ARG A 112 20.05 11.36 1.96
CA ARG A 112 21.20 11.39 1.06
C ARG A 112 22.45 10.90 1.78
N LYS A 113 22.41 9.72 2.40
CA LYS A 113 23.59 9.03 2.91
C LYS A 113 23.49 7.58 2.46
N GLY A 114 24.51 7.12 1.75
CA GLY A 114 24.56 5.78 1.18
C GLY A 114 24.08 4.76 2.20
N PHE A 115 23.07 3.97 1.79
CA PHE A 115 22.67 2.76 2.46
C PHE A 115 22.55 2.92 3.99
N SER A 116 21.48 3.54 4.48
CA SER A 116 21.03 3.18 5.83
C SER A 116 20.79 1.67 5.82
N PRO A 117 21.43 0.89 6.70
CA PRO A 117 21.19 -0.54 6.76
C PRO A 117 19.80 -0.73 7.33
N VAL A 118 18.78 -0.68 6.46
CA VAL A 118 17.54 -1.37 6.75
C VAL A 118 17.97 -2.80 7.00
N PRO A 119 17.68 -3.37 8.19
CA PRO A 119 18.19 -4.66 8.56
C PRO A 119 17.88 -5.64 7.42
N PRO A 120 18.79 -6.56 7.05
CA PRO A 120 18.64 -7.46 5.89
C PRO A 120 17.38 -8.34 5.94
N ARG A 121 16.60 -8.25 7.01
CA ARG A 121 15.33 -8.91 7.24
C ARG A 121 14.10 -8.12 6.77
N ALA A 122 14.20 -6.81 6.51
CA ALA A 122 13.06 -6.00 6.07
C ALA A 122 13.29 -5.44 4.66
N ALA A 123 12.97 -6.25 3.65
CA ALA A 123 12.98 -5.85 2.25
C ALA A 123 11.80 -4.96 1.87
N GLN A 124 10.67 -5.19 2.55
CA GLN A 124 9.38 -4.58 2.30
C GLN A 124 9.01 -3.66 3.46
N ALA A 125 8.40 -2.53 3.13
CA ALA A 125 7.88 -1.54 4.06
C ALA A 125 6.49 -1.09 3.59
N SER A 126 5.67 -0.62 4.52
CA SER A 126 4.36 -0.04 4.22
C SER A 126 4.39 1.47 4.48
N LEU A 127 4.08 2.27 3.47
CA LEU A 127 3.98 3.72 3.56
C LEU A 127 2.56 4.12 3.89
N GLN A 128 2.40 4.94 4.91
CA GLN A 128 1.15 5.63 5.16
C GLN A 128 1.01 6.80 4.19
N MET A 129 -0.17 6.91 3.58
CA MET A 129 -0.52 7.96 2.63
C MET A 129 -1.34 9.04 3.33
N GLY A 130 -0.87 10.29 3.31
CA GLY A 130 -1.56 11.43 3.91
C GLY A 130 -1.45 11.53 5.44
N SER A 131 -2.03 12.58 6.02
CA SER A 131 -1.84 13.00 7.42
C SER A 131 -2.88 12.47 8.43
N GLY A 132 -3.75 11.54 8.03
CA GLY A 132 -4.75 10.98 8.93
C GLY A 132 -4.12 10.16 10.07
N PRO A 133 -4.70 10.11 11.28
CA PRO A 133 -4.20 9.21 12.31
C PRO A 133 -4.47 7.75 11.91
N LEU A 134 -3.45 6.89 11.97
CA LEU A 134 -3.65 5.45 11.94
C LEU A 134 -4.44 5.05 13.20
N PRO A 135 -5.36 4.06 13.12
CA PRO A 135 -5.87 3.43 14.33
C PRO A 135 -4.68 2.95 15.16
N SER A 136 -4.68 3.30 16.44
CA SER A 136 -3.53 3.21 17.35
C SER A 136 -2.80 1.87 17.23
N GLY A 137 -1.57 1.89 16.66
CA GLY A 137 -0.71 0.71 16.58
C GLY A 137 0.04 0.50 15.26
N LEU A 138 -0.32 1.20 14.17
CA LEU A 138 0.52 1.25 12.98
C LEU A 138 1.33 2.55 13.01
N GLY A 139 2.63 2.47 13.25
CA GLY A 139 3.60 3.39 12.69
C GLY A 139 4.46 2.57 11.74
N VAL A 140 4.85 3.11 10.59
CA VAL A 140 5.78 2.54 9.59
C VAL A 140 6.17 1.08 9.91
N ALA A 141 5.36 0.13 9.45
CA ALA A 141 5.53 -1.29 9.77
C ALA A 141 6.70 -1.84 8.93
N VAL A 142 7.92 -1.64 9.42
CA VAL A 142 9.12 -2.32 8.91
C VAL A 142 9.13 -3.71 9.51
N GLY A 143 8.45 -4.64 8.83
CA GLY A 143 8.66 -6.09 8.98
C GLY A 143 8.69 -6.66 10.40
N GLU A 144 7.62 -6.53 11.18
CA GLU A 144 7.27 -7.56 12.15
C GLU A 144 5.86 -8.07 11.86
N ARG A 145 5.74 -9.41 11.70
CA ARG A 145 4.50 -10.10 11.33
C ARG A 145 3.37 -9.72 12.28
N MET A 146 2.42 -8.93 11.79
CA MET A 146 1.13 -8.78 12.46
C MET A 146 0.42 -10.15 12.52
N PRO A 147 -0.30 -10.44 13.62
CA PRO A 147 -1.00 -11.71 13.76
C PRO A 147 -2.03 -11.89 12.62
N PRO A 148 -2.16 -13.11 12.05
CA PRO A 148 -2.99 -13.37 10.88
C PRO A 148 -4.49 -13.06 11.07
N SER A 149 -4.96 -12.89 12.31
CA SER A 149 -6.34 -12.48 12.62
C SER A 149 -6.64 -11.02 12.27
N CYS A 150 -5.63 -10.16 12.14
CA CYS A 150 -5.82 -8.73 11.88
C CYS A 150 -5.91 -8.37 10.40
N PHE A 151 -5.54 -9.28 9.48
CA PHE A 151 -5.36 -8.99 8.06
C PHE A 151 -6.17 -9.97 7.19
N LYS A 152 -7.15 -9.47 6.44
CA LYS A 152 -7.84 -10.26 5.42
C LYS A 152 -7.63 -9.63 4.04
N GLN A 153 -7.24 -10.45 3.08
CA GLN A 153 -6.85 -10.05 1.72
C GLN A 153 -8.00 -10.33 0.75
N LEU A 154 -8.28 -9.35 -0.10
CA LEU A 154 -8.99 -9.49 -1.38
C LEU A 154 -8.04 -9.99 -2.46
#